data_AF-A0A3M1MRJ3-F1
#
_entry.id   AF-A0A3M1MRJ3-F1
#
_cell.length_a   1.000
_cell.length_b   1.000
_cell.length_c   1.000
_cell.angle_alpha   90.00
_cell.angle_beta   90.00
_cell.angle_gamma   90.00
#
_symmetry.space_group_name_H-M   'P 1'
#
loop_
_entity.id
_entity.type
_entity.pdbx_description
1 polymer ?
#
loop_
_entity_poly.entity_id
_entity_poly.type
_entity_poly.pdbx_seq_one_letter_code
_entity_poly.pdbx_strand_id
1 'polypeptide(L)'
;RAEGLAREVVRRIQAMRKTAGFEIADRITTWYQAEGELTEAIQVWRAYIQNETLSTQLLPEAPADTAYTEEHTIEGMRLLLGVQRN
;
A
#
# COMPACT_ATOMS: atom_id res chain seq x y z
N ARG A 1 17.36 -5.48 2.18
CA ARG A 1 16.26 -6.21 1.51
C ARG A 1 14.90 -5.64 1.88
N ALA A 2 14.51 -5.63 3.16
CA ALA A 2 13.21 -5.08 3.61
C ALA A 2 12.92 -3.64 3.13
N GLU A 3 13.92 -2.75 3.11
CA GLU A 3 13.75 -1.40 2.56
C GLU A 3 13.37 -1.41 1.07
N GLY A 4 13.96 -2.29 0.27
CA GLY A 4 13.65 -2.42 -1.16
C GLY A 4 12.20 -2.86 -1.38
N LEU A 5 11.72 -3.82 -0.58
CA LEU A 5 10.32 -4.25 -0.60
C LEU A 5 9.38 -3.10 -0.21
N ALA A 6 9.74 -2.31 0.82
CA ALA A 6 8.96 -1.14 1.22
C ALA A 6 8.89 -0.08 0.10
N ARG A 7 10.00 0.17 -0.61
CA ARG A 7 10.03 1.08 -1.77
C ARG A 7 9.12 0.58 -2.90
N GLU A 8 9.09 -0.71 -3.17
CA GLU A 8 8.17 -1.28 -4.16
C GLU A 8 6.70 -1.14 -3.73
N VAL A 9 6.37 -1.33 -2.44
CA VAL A 9 5.02 -1.09 -1.92
C VAL A 9 4.60 0.37 -2.12
N VAL A 10 5.48 1.33 -1.80
CA VAL A 10 5.24 2.76 -2.06
C VAL A 10 4.97 3.01 -3.55
N ARG A 11 5.78 2.42 -4.44
CA ARG A 11 5.62 2.57 -5.89
C ARG A 11 4.27 2.06 -6.37
N ARG A 12 3.79 0.93 -5.84
CA ARG A 12 2.47 0.37 -6.15
C ARG A 12 1.34 1.27 -5.67
N ILE A 13 1.37 1.69 -4.40
CA ILE A 13 0.35 2.59 -3.85
C ILE A 13 0.29 3.91 -4.64
N GLN A 14 1.43 4.49 -5.00
CA GLN A 14 1.47 5.72 -5.79
C GLN A 14 0.90 5.54 -7.20
N ALA A 15 1.18 4.41 -7.84
CA ALA A 15 0.56 4.07 -9.13
C ALA A 15 -0.96 3.93 -8.97
N MET A 16 -1.44 3.22 -7.95
CA MET A 16 -2.86 3.05 -7.65
C MET A 16 -3.56 4.39 -7.40
N ARG A 17 -2.93 5.32 -6.65
CA ARG A 17 -3.46 6.69 -6.43
C ARG A 17 -3.74 7.40 -7.75
N LYS A 18 -2.78 7.32 -8.68
CA LYS A 18 -2.91 7.92 -10.01
C LYS A 18 -4.03 7.25 -10.82
N THR A 19 -4.09 5.92 -10.82
CA THR A 19 -5.12 5.16 -11.55
C THR A 19 -6.52 5.41 -11.00
N ALA A 20 -6.65 5.54 -9.68
CA ALA A 20 -7.89 5.87 -8.98
C ALA A 20 -8.31 7.34 -9.13
N GLY A 21 -7.50 8.18 -9.80
CA GLY A 21 -7.80 9.59 -10.05
C GLY A 21 -7.67 10.48 -8.81
N PHE A 22 -6.85 10.09 -7.83
CA PHE A 22 -6.61 10.90 -6.64
C PHE A 22 -5.65 12.05 -6.94
N GLU A 23 -5.85 13.18 -6.27
CA GLU A 23 -4.95 14.32 -6.36
C GLU A 23 -3.65 14.05 -5.57
N ILE A 24 -2.58 14.75 -5.92
CA ILE A 24 -1.26 14.56 -5.28
C ILE A 24 -1.29 14.83 -3.76
N ALA A 25 -2.15 15.74 -3.31
CA ALA A 25 -2.28 16.13 -1.92
C ALA A 25 -3.32 15.31 -1.14
N ASP A 26 -4.07 14.43 -1.82
CA ASP A 26 -5.13 13.65 -1.19
C ASP A 26 -4.58 12.74 -0.10
N ARG A 27 -5.24 12.74 1.05
CA ARG A 27 -4.98 11.79 2.13
C ARG A 27 -5.85 10.57 1.94
N ILE A 28 -5.26 9.40 2.19
CA ILE A 28 -5.92 8.13 1.93
C ILE A 28 -5.87 7.22 3.16
N THR A 29 -6.73 6.21 3.14
CA THR A 29 -6.54 4.96 3.89
C THR A 29 -6.05 3.90 2.93
N THR A 30 -5.04 3.15 3.35
CA THR A 30 -4.48 2.03 2.60
C THR A 30 -4.72 0.74 3.38
N TRP A 31 -5.25 -0.27 2.73
CA TRP A 31 -5.37 -1.64 3.24
C TRP A 31 -4.34 -2.53 2.55
N TYR A 32 -3.88 -3.57 3.25
CA TYR A 32 -2.99 -4.56 2.67
C TYR A 32 -3.20 -5.96 3.25
N GLN A 33 -3.08 -6.95 2.37
CA GLN A 33 -2.84 -8.35 2.75
C GLN A 33 -1.59 -8.82 2.04
N ALA A 34 -0.59 -9.24 2.80
CA ALA A 34 0.74 -9.56 2.31
C ALA A 34 1.18 -10.94 2.82
N GLU A 35 2.07 -11.58 2.05
CA GLU A 35 2.65 -12.87 2.39
C GLU A 35 4.14 -12.76 2.70
N GLY A 36 4.64 -13.62 3.58
CA GLY A 36 6.08 -13.79 3.84
C GLY A 36 6.80 -12.53 4.33
N GLU A 37 8.02 -12.32 3.82
CA GLU A 37 8.89 -11.19 4.18
C GLU A 37 8.26 -9.82 3.87
N LEU A 38 7.24 -9.78 3.00
CA LEU A 38 6.55 -8.56 2.63
C LEU A 38 5.74 -7.98 3.79
N THR A 39 5.12 -8.84 4.62
CA THR A 39 4.38 -8.41 5.81
C THR A 39 5.31 -7.73 6.81
N GLU A 40 6.47 -8.33 7.07
CA GLU A 40 7.48 -7.77 7.96
C GLU A 40 8.04 -6.46 7.41
N ALA A 41 8.33 -6.40 6.11
CA ALA A 41 8.79 -5.17 5.46
C ALA A 41 7.78 -4.02 5.61
N ILE A 42 6.48 -4.30 5.38
CA ILE A 42 5.43 -3.28 5.54
C ILE A 42 5.31 -2.82 7.01
N GLN A 43 5.43 -3.73 7.98
CA GLN A 43 5.38 -3.37 9.39
C GLN A 43 6.58 -2.54 9.83
N VAL A 44 7.80 -2.96 9.50
CA VAL A 44 9.05 -2.25 9.85
C VAL A 44 9.08 -0.86 9.23
N TRP A 45 8.63 -0.72 7.99
CA TRP A 45 8.66 0.54 7.23
C TRP A 45 7.31 1.27 7.21
N ARG A 46 6.39 0.93 8.12
CA ARG A 46 5.04 1.48 8.17
C ARG A 46 5.01 3.00 8.10
N ALA A 47 5.79 3.68 8.95
CA ALA A 47 5.81 5.13 9.01
C ALA A 47 6.33 5.76 7.69
N TYR A 48 7.35 5.15 7.09
CA TYR A 48 7.88 5.58 5.80
C TYR A 48 6.81 5.42 4.70
N ILE A 49 6.19 4.24 4.59
CA ILE A 49 5.13 3.99 3.60
C ILE A 49 3.99 4.99 3.77
N GLN A 50 3.54 5.23 5.00
CA GLN A 50 2.46 6.19 5.26
C GLN A 50 2.84 7.62 4.85
N ASN A 51 4.05 8.07 5.17
CA ASN A 51 4.51 9.40 4.81
C ASN A 51 4.65 9.58 3.30
N GLU A 52 5.28 8.63 2.61
CA GLU A 52 5.50 8.68 1.17
C GLU A 52 4.19 8.60 0.38
N THR A 53 3.15 7.97 0.94
CA THR A 53 1.86 7.74 0.26
C THR A 53 0.73 8.61 0.76
N LEU A 54 0.99 9.54 1.70
CA LEU A 54 -0.03 10.31 2.43
C LEU A 54 -1.15 9.45 3.02
N SER A 55 -0.81 8.21 3.41
CA SER A 55 -1.75 7.29 4.05
C SER A 55 -1.92 7.65 5.53
N THR A 56 -3.09 8.11 5.90
CA THR A 56 -3.44 8.36 7.32
C THR A 56 -3.55 7.07 8.12
N GLN A 57 -3.92 5.97 7.45
CA GLN A 57 -4.00 4.64 8.01
C GLN A 57 -3.40 3.62 7.04
N LEU A 58 -2.75 2.60 7.60
CA LEU A 58 -2.23 1.45 6.87
C LEU A 58 -2.74 0.16 7.54
N LEU A 59 -3.78 -0.47 7.02
CA LEU A 59 -4.55 -1.48 7.73
C LEU A 59 -4.17 -2.90 7.25
N PRO A 60 -3.69 -3.80 8.13
CA PRO A 60 -3.30 -5.17 7.77
C PRO A 60 -4.52 -6.11 7.66
N GLU A 61 -5.51 -5.72 6.88
CA GLU A 61 -6.77 -6.45 6.70
C GLU A 61 -7.26 -6.33 5.25
N ALA A 62 -8.36 -7.02 4.93
CA ALA A 62 -8.95 -6.95 3.60
C ALA A 62 -9.41 -5.51 3.26
N PRO A 63 -9.22 -5.06 2.00
CA PRO A 63 -9.75 -3.77 1.57
C PRO A 63 -11.26 -3.64 1.79
N ALA A 64 -11.71 -2.43 2.08
CA ALA A 64 -13.14 -2.11 2.07
C ALA A 64 -13.74 -2.27 0.66
N ASP A 65 -15.02 -2.63 0.57
CA ASP A 65 -15.71 -2.81 -0.73
C ASP A 65 -15.73 -1.54 -1.60
N THR A 66 -15.59 -0.37 -0.98
CA THR A 66 -15.53 0.93 -1.64
C THR A 66 -14.11 1.35 -2.05
N ALA A 67 -13.09 0.61 -1.63
CA ALA A 67 -11.70 0.92 -1.95
C ALA A 67 -11.36 0.51 -3.38
N TYR A 68 -10.45 1.25 -4.01
CA TYR A 68 -9.83 0.82 -5.26
C TYR A 68 -8.77 -0.23 -4.95
N THR A 69 -8.95 -1.44 -5.46
CA THR A 69 -8.11 -2.60 -5.11
C THR A 69 -7.31 -3.13 -6.29
N GLU A 70 -6.06 -3.50 -6.04
CA GLU A 70 -5.19 -4.19 -7.00
C GLU A 70 -4.41 -5.32 -6.32
N GLU A 71 -4.24 -6.44 -7.02
CA GLU A 71 -3.34 -7.53 -6.60
C GLU A 71 -2.00 -7.40 -7.33
N HIS A 72 -0.92 -7.66 -6.60
CA HIS A 72 0.45 -7.58 -7.07
C HIS A 72 1.27 -8.78 -6.64
N THR A 73 2.29 -9.07 -7.43
CA THR A 73 3.33 -10.03 -7.09
C THR A 73 4.66 -9.29 -6.97
N ILE A 74 5.32 -9.40 -5.81
CA ILE A 74 6.65 -8.80 -5.53
C ILE A 74 7.57 -9.92 -5.11
N GLU A 75 8.63 -10.18 -5.88
CA GLU A 75 9.57 -11.30 -5.65
C GLU A 75 8.87 -12.67 -5.46
N GLY A 76 7.73 -12.88 -6.12
CA GLY A 76 6.94 -14.11 -6.00
C GLY A 76 5.96 -14.15 -4.82
N MET A 77 5.99 -13.17 -3.91
CA MET A 77 5.03 -13.02 -2.82
C MET A 77 3.81 -12.21 -3.26
N ARG A 78 2.61 -12.62 -2.84
CA ARG A 78 1.37 -11.90 -3.16
C ARG A 78 1.17 -10.72 -2.21
N LEU A 79 0.61 -9.66 -2.79
CA LEU A 79 0.21 -8.44 -2.11
C LEU A 79 -1.11 -7.96 -2.69
N LEU A 80 -2.17 -8.02 -1.89
CA LEU A 80 -3.41 -7.31 -2.17
C LEU A 80 -3.34 -5.93 -1.53
N LEU A 81 -3.58 -4.87 -2.30
CA LEU A 81 -3.69 -3.50 -1.81
C LEU A 81 -5.09 -2.95 -2.05
N GLY A 82 -5.54 -2.11 -1.14
CA GLY A 82 -6.71 -1.24 -1.33
C GLY A 82 -6.36 0.20 -0.98
N VAL A 83 -6.83 1.16 -1.77
CA VAL A 83 -6.68 2.59 -1.48
C VAL A 83 -8.03 3.30 -1.55
N GLN A 84 -8.29 4.19 -0.61
CA GLN A 84 -9.48 5.02 -0.60
C GLN A 84 -9.15 6.43 -0.11
N ARG A 85 -9.64 7.44 -0.81
CA ARG A 85 -9.55 8.83 -0.36
C ARG A 85 -10.43 9.04 0.88
N ASN A 86 -9.90 9.74 1.87
CA ASN A 86 -10.62 10.13 3.08
C ASN A 86 -11.66 11.23 2.82
#